data_AF-A0A842TS41-F1
#
_entry.id   AF-A0A842TS41-F1
#
_cell.length_a   1.000
_cell.length_b   1.000
_cell.length_c   1.000
_cell.angle_alpha   90.00
_cell.angle_beta   90.00
_cell.angle_gamma   90.00
#
_symmetry.space_group_name_H-M   'P 1'
#
loop_
_entity.id
_entity.type
_entity.pdbx_description
1 polymer ?
#
loop_
_entity_poly.entity_id
_entity_poly.type
_entity_poly.pdbx_seq_one_letter_code
_entity_poly.pdbx_strand_id
1 'polypeptide(L)'
;MTNGLAFGQLFDLFEQVGIFDYILPFLVIFAIVYGILVRTKLFKDNNAINGIIALAVGLLSLQFDMVPVFFSQVFPKLGIGLAVILIVIIILGLFMPQQKWVIYVLFGIAALVLIMVLAGSFEPITGGFGTGFQQYTPLIVTVVAFTIIIAIVMGVLAGQDKDKPKFKEIVSPILKDLHLK
;
A
#
# COMPACT_ATOMS: atom_id res chain seq x y z
N MET A 1 -0.79 26.65 -22.50
CA MET A 1 0.21 25.77 -21.86
C MET A 1 0.64 26.43 -20.55
N THR A 2 -0.12 26.32 -19.45
CA THR A 2 0.19 27.06 -18.20
C THR A 2 -0.31 26.41 -16.91
N ASN A 3 -1.14 25.36 -16.95
CA ASN A 3 -1.76 24.82 -15.73
C ASN A 3 -0.89 23.81 -14.96
N GLY A 4 0.17 23.27 -15.58
CA GLY A 4 1.14 22.39 -14.90
C GLY A 4 2.16 23.13 -14.02
N LEU A 5 2.41 24.42 -14.31
CA LEU A 5 3.38 25.22 -13.58
C LEU A 5 2.85 25.67 -12.21
N ALA A 6 1.55 25.97 -12.09
CA ALA A 6 0.97 26.51 -10.86
C ALA A 6 0.88 25.48 -9.73
N PHE A 7 0.51 24.23 -10.04
CA PHE A 7 0.43 23.18 -9.02
C PHE A 7 1.81 22.76 -8.54
N GLY A 8 2.77 22.56 -9.44
CA GLY A 8 4.16 22.26 -9.07
C GLY A 8 4.72 23.32 -8.12
N GLN A 9 4.58 24.60 -8.48
CA GLN A 9 5.02 25.72 -7.65
C GLN A 9 4.34 25.78 -6.26
N LEU A 10 3.07 25.38 -6.17
CA LEU A 10 2.37 25.31 -4.88
C LEU A 10 2.92 24.19 -3.99
N PHE A 11 3.19 23.02 -4.55
CA PHE A 11 3.79 21.90 -3.82
C PHE A 11 5.23 22.20 -3.42
N ASP A 12 6.00 22.84 -4.30
CA ASP A 12 7.34 23.32 -3.99
C ASP A 12 7.31 24.33 -2.84
N LEU A 13 6.31 25.22 -2.80
CA LEU A 13 6.12 26.14 -1.68
C LEU A 13 5.78 25.40 -0.39
N PHE A 14 4.91 24.39 -0.45
CA PHE A 14 4.53 23.59 0.72
C PHE A 14 5.70 22.80 1.30
N GLU A 15 6.57 22.28 0.44
CA GLU A 15 7.83 21.66 0.84
C GLU A 15 8.76 22.70 1.48
N GLN A 16 8.96 23.85 0.84
CA GLN A 16 9.85 24.91 1.34
C GLN A 16 9.43 25.47 2.70
N VAL A 17 8.13 25.62 2.95
CA VAL A 17 7.63 26.13 4.25
C VAL A 17 7.43 25.00 5.28
N GLY A 18 7.80 23.76 4.94
CA GLY A 18 7.77 22.63 5.86
C GLY A 18 6.37 22.10 6.20
N ILE A 19 5.37 22.27 5.31
CA ILE A 19 4.03 21.71 5.53
C ILE A 19 4.10 20.19 5.67
N PHE A 20 4.87 19.53 4.80
CA PHE A 20 5.01 18.08 4.81
C PHE A 20 5.82 17.57 6.00
N ASP A 21 6.78 18.37 6.47
CA ASP A 21 7.70 17.99 7.55
C ASP A 21 7.13 18.28 8.95
N TYR A 22 6.27 19.29 9.09
CA TYR A 22 5.77 19.73 10.40
C TYR A 22 4.25 19.70 10.52
N ILE A 23 3.53 20.25 9.54
CA ILE A 23 2.06 20.35 9.65
C ILE A 23 1.40 18.99 9.51
N LEU A 24 1.77 18.20 8.49
CA LEU A 24 1.18 16.86 8.32
C LEU A 24 1.47 15.93 9.51
N PRO A 25 2.70 15.83 10.03
CA PRO A 25 3.00 14.98 11.18
C PRO A 25 2.23 15.42 12.43
N PHE A 26 2.14 16.73 12.66
CA PHE A 26 1.30 17.28 13.72
C PHE A 26 -0.15 16.85 13.60
N LEU A 27 -0.76 17.00 12.42
CA LEU A 27 -2.17 16.66 12.21
C LEU A 27 -2.42 15.16 12.41
N VAL A 28 -1.50 14.30 11.99
CA VAL A 28 -1.61 12.85 12.20
C VAL A 28 -1.52 12.48 13.67
N ILE A 29 -0.53 13.03 14.39
CA ILE A 29 -0.37 12.77 15.83
C ILE A 29 -1.56 13.33 16.60
N PHE A 30 -1.98 14.56 16.30
CA PHE A 30 -3.18 15.18 16.85
C PHE A 30 -4.41 14.28 16.65
N ALA A 31 -4.67 13.84 15.42
CA ALA A 31 -5.84 13.03 15.10
C ALA A 31 -5.83 11.68 15.81
N ILE A 32 -4.67 11.02 15.88
CA ILE A 32 -4.51 9.74 16.58
C ILE A 32 -4.72 9.92 18.08
N VAL A 33 -4.05 10.90 18.71
CA VAL A 33 -4.18 11.15 20.14
C VAL A 33 -5.61 11.54 20.49
N TYR A 34 -6.21 12.46 19.73
CA TYR A 34 -7.60 12.88 19.91
C TYR A 34 -8.57 11.69 19.77
N GLY A 35 -8.41 10.90 18.71
CA GLY A 35 -9.23 9.71 18.47
C GLY A 35 -9.11 8.69 19.60
N ILE A 36 -7.91 8.46 20.12
CA ILE A 36 -7.68 7.59 21.29
C ILE A 36 -8.37 8.15 22.53
N LEU A 37 -8.21 9.44 22.85
CA LEU A 37 -8.83 10.06 24.03
C LEU A 37 -10.36 10.00 24.00
N VAL A 38 -10.96 10.25 22.83
CA VAL A 38 -12.41 10.15 22.62
C VAL A 38 -12.87 8.68 22.71
N ARG A 39 -12.13 7.74 22.11
CA ARG A 39 -12.51 6.33 22.09
C ARG A 39 -12.40 5.67 23.46
N THR A 40 -11.39 6.05 24.23
CA THR A 40 -11.15 5.52 25.59
C THR A 40 -11.98 6.22 26.67
N LYS A 41 -12.63 7.35 26.34
CA LYS A 41 -13.44 8.16 27.27
C LYS A 41 -12.67 8.55 28.53
N LEU A 42 -11.35 8.77 28.43
CA LEU A 42 -10.49 9.14 29.56
C LEU A 42 -10.98 10.39 30.28
N PHE A 43 -11.49 11.37 29.52
CA PHE A 43 -12.08 12.60 30.04
C PHE A 43 -13.59 12.66 29.83
N LYS A 44 -14.23 11.48 29.84
CA LYS A 44 -15.67 11.31 29.54
C LYS A 44 -16.01 11.98 28.20
N ASP A 45 -17.07 12.80 28.17
CA ASP A 45 -17.58 13.45 26.96
C ASP A 45 -17.03 14.89 26.78
N ASN A 46 -15.96 15.27 27.51
CA ASN A 46 -15.37 16.60 27.36
C ASN A 46 -14.41 16.66 26.15
N ASN A 47 -14.99 16.83 24.97
CA ASN A 47 -14.26 16.91 23.71
C ASN A 47 -13.31 18.12 23.62
N ALA A 48 -13.56 19.19 24.38
CA ALA A 48 -12.67 20.34 24.41
C ALA A 48 -11.34 20.00 25.10
N ILE A 49 -11.39 19.31 26.25
CA ILE A 49 -10.19 18.84 26.94
C ILE A 49 -9.42 17.83 26.08
N ASN A 50 -10.12 16.88 25.46
CA ASN A 50 -9.50 15.92 24.54
C ASN A 50 -8.75 16.64 23.40
N GLY A 51 -9.35 17.70 22.84
CA GLY A 51 -8.75 18.52 21.79
C GLY A 51 -7.50 19.26 22.26
N ILE A 52 -7.56 19.93 23.41
CA ILE A 52 -6.41 20.67 23.97
C ILE A 52 -5.24 19.73 24.26
N ILE A 53 -5.50 18.57 24.86
CA ILE A 53 -4.45 17.58 25.17
C ILE A 53 -3.84 17.04 23.88
N ALA A 54 -4.66 16.65 22.90
CA ALA A 54 -4.16 16.17 21.63
C ALA A 54 -3.32 17.22 20.89
N LEU A 55 -3.73 18.50 20.95
CA LEU A 55 -2.99 19.61 20.36
C LEU A 55 -1.65 19.82 21.06
N ALA A 56 -1.64 19.81 22.40
CA ALA A 56 -0.41 19.92 23.17
C ALA A 56 0.54 18.76 22.85
N VAL A 57 0.06 17.51 22.85
CA VAL A 57 0.89 16.34 22.53
C VAL A 57 1.40 16.40 21.09
N GLY A 58 0.55 16.76 20.12
CA GLY A 58 0.96 16.94 18.73
C GLY A 58 2.07 17.97 18.60
N LEU A 59 1.93 19.16 19.17
CA LEU A 59 2.95 20.21 19.10
C LEU A 59 4.23 19.82 19.85
N LEU A 60 4.11 19.23 21.05
CA LEU A 60 5.27 18.77 21.82
C LEU A 60 6.06 17.67 21.08
N SER A 61 5.37 16.80 20.33
CA SER A 61 6.02 15.75 19.56
C SER A 61 6.92 16.29 18.45
N LEU A 62 6.56 17.43 17.84
CA LEU A 62 7.35 18.07 16.80
C LEU A 62 8.67 18.66 17.32
N GLN A 63 8.81 18.89 18.63
CA GLN A 63 10.07 19.39 19.18
C GLN A 63 11.22 18.38 19.05
N PHE A 64 10.91 17.11 18.86
CA PHE A 64 11.92 16.10 18.56
C PHE A 64 12.06 16.00 17.04
N ASP A 65 13.20 16.44 16.50
CA ASP A 65 13.50 16.40 15.05
C ASP A 65 13.31 15.01 14.43
N MET A 66 13.45 13.96 15.24
CA MET A 66 13.17 12.58 14.85
C MET A 66 11.74 12.39 14.29
N VAL A 67 10.75 13.10 14.83
CA VAL A 67 9.35 12.96 14.42
C VAL A 67 9.13 13.56 13.02
N PRO A 68 9.43 14.85 12.76
CA PRO A 68 9.43 15.41 11.41
C PRO A 68 10.21 14.56 10.39
N VAL A 69 11.44 14.17 10.71
CA VAL A 69 12.31 13.38 9.81
C VAL A 69 11.72 12.02 9.51
N PHE A 70 11.11 11.36 10.50
CA PHE A 70 10.44 10.08 10.27
C PHE A 70 9.28 10.23 9.28
N PHE A 71 8.40 11.21 9.49
CA PHE A 71 7.23 11.36 8.66
C PHE A 71 7.53 11.91 7.26
N SER A 72 8.54 12.77 7.10
CA SER A 72 9.02 13.22 5.79
C SER A 72 9.57 12.08 4.94
N GLN A 73 9.99 10.99 5.58
CA GLN A 73 10.40 9.75 4.90
C GLN A 73 9.23 8.79 4.68
N VAL A 74 8.38 8.59 5.70
CA VAL A 74 7.25 7.66 5.63
C VAL A 74 6.24 8.07 4.58
N PHE A 75 5.81 9.34 4.55
CA PHE A 75 4.69 9.74 3.69
C PHE A 75 4.99 9.64 2.20
N PRO A 76 6.12 10.14 1.67
CA PRO A 76 6.46 9.94 0.26
C PRO A 76 6.56 8.46 -0.11
N LYS A 77 7.21 7.64 0.74
CA LYS A 77 7.36 6.19 0.53
C LYS A 77 6.02 5.46 0.58
N LEU A 78 5.12 5.82 1.50
CA LEU A 78 3.75 5.29 1.55
C LEU A 78 2.97 5.67 0.30
N GLY A 79 3.09 6.91 -0.17
CA GLY A 79 2.44 7.37 -1.40
C GLY A 79 2.83 6.50 -2.61
N ILE A 80 4.13 6.26 -2.77
CA ILE A 80 4.66 5.37 -3.82
C ILE A 80 4.15 3.93 -3.60
N GLY A 81 4.23 3.41 -2.39
CA GLY A 81 3.78 2.05 -2.06
C GLY A 81 2.28 1.82 -2.33
N LEU A 82 1.44 2.79 -1.98
CA LEU A 82 0.00 2.77 -2.25
C LEU A 82 -0.30 2.84 -3.74
N ALA A 83 0.46 3.64 -4.51
CA ALA A 83 0.34 3.68 -5.97
C ALA A 83 0.69 2.32 -6.61
N VAL A 84 1.73 1.64 -6.12
CA VAL A 84 2.08 0.28 -6.57
C VAL A 84 0.95 -0.71 -6.26
N ILE A 85 0.42 -0.70 -5.03
CA ILE A 85 -0.71 -1.56 -4.65
C ILE A 85 -1.92 -1.28 -5.54
N LEU A 86 -2.22 -0.01 -5.82
CA LEU A 86 -3.32 0.38 -6.70
C LEU A 86 -3.15 -0.19 -8.11
N ILE A 87 -1.95 -0.08 -8.70
CA ILE A 87 -1.64 -0.66 -10.02
C ILE A 87 -1.84 -2.17 -10.00
N VAL A 88 -1.34 -2.86 -8.98
CA VAL A 88 -1.51 -4.31 -8.83
C VAL A 88 -2.98 -4.70 -8.70
N ILE A 89 -3.76 -3.96 -7.91
CA ILE A 89 -5.21 -4.18 -7.77
C ILE A 89 -5.91 -4.00 -9.12
N ILE A 90 -5.56 -2.98 -9.91
CA ILE A 90 -6.15 -2.75 -11.22
C ILE A 90 -5.86 -3.93 -12.15
N ILE A 91 -4.61 -4.40 -12.22
CA ILE A 91 -4.22 -5.52 -13.09
C ILE A 91 -4.90 -6.81 -12.63
N LEU A 92 -4.74 -7.20 -11.36
CA LEU A 92 -5.29 -8.46 -10.85
C LEU A 92 -6.82 -8.44 -10.83
N GLY A 93 -7.42 -7.31 -10.48
CA GLY A 93 -8.87 -7.12 -10.45
C GLY A 93 -9.49 -7.20 -11.85
N LEU A 94 -8.80 -6.69 -12.89
CA LEU A 94 -9.28 -6.75 -14.27
C LEU A 94 -9.19 -8.16 -14.87
N PHE A 95 -8.07 -8.85 -14.66
CA PHE A 95 -7.82 -10.15 -15.29
C PHE A 95 -8.35 -11.36 -14.51
N MET A 96 -8.43 -11.26 -13.18
CA MET A 96 -8.81 -12.37 -12.31
C MET A 96 -9.73 -11.91 -11.16
N PRO A 97 -10.92 -11.41 -11.47
CA PRO A 97 -11.87 -11.02 -10.45
C PRO A 97 -12.26 -12.22 -9.57
N GLN A 98 -12.26 -12.01 -8.25
CA GLN A 98 -12.84 -12.89 -7.22
C GLN A 98 -12.17 -14.24 -6.94
N GLN A 99 -10.90 -14.44 -7.29
CA GLN A 99 -10.18 -15.63 -6.84
C GLN A 99 -9.60 -15.44 -5.42
N LYS A 100 -9.83 -16.41 -4.51
CA LYS A 100 -9.36 -16.33 -3.12
C LYS A 100 -7.84 -16.15 -3.01
N TRP A 101 -7.06 -16.80 -3.88
CA TRP A 101 -5.60 -16.67 -3.89
C TRP A 101 -5.14 -15.26 -4.28
N VAL A 102 -5.88 -14.54 -5.12
CA VAL A 102 -5.58 -13.14 -5.49
C VAL A 102 -5.67 -12.24 -4.26
N ILE A 103 -6.64 -12.47 -3.38
CA ILE A 103 -6.78 -11.72 -2.11
C ILE A 103 -5.57 -11.97 -1.21
N TYR A 104 -5.11 -13.22 -1.09
CA TYR A 104 -3.91 -13.54 -0.29
C TYR A 104 -2.64 -12.92 -0.88
N VAL A 105 -2.49 -12.91 -2.22
CA VAL A 105 -1.37 -12.26 -2.91
C VAL A 105 -1.40 -10.75 -2.67
N LEU A 106 -2.56 -10.10 -2.80
CA LEU A 106 -2.73 -8.68 -2.51
C LEU A 106 -2.39 -8.34 -1.06
N PHE A 107 -2.84 -9.15 -0.10
CA PHE A 107 -2.47 -8.99 1.30
C PHE A 107 -0.96 -9.14 1.52
N GLY A 108 -0.32 -10.12 0.88
CA GLY A 108 1.13 -10.33 0.95
C GLY A 108 1.89 -9.12 0.39
N ILE A 109 1.50 -8.60 -0.77
CA ILE A 109 2.11 -7.42 -1.38
C ILE A 109 1.91 -6.19 -0.49
N ALA A 110 0.69 -5.96 0.02
CA ALA A 110 0.41 -4.84 0.90
C ALA A 110 1.24 -4.90 2.20
N ALA A 111 1.35 -6.08 2.82
CA ALA A 111 2.18 -6.30 4.01
C ALA A 111 3.66 -6.06 3.71
N LEU A 112 4.17 -6.55 2.57
CA LEU A 112 5.55 -6.33 2.13
C LEU A 112 5.85 -4.85 1.92
N VAL A 113 4.98 -4.14 1.20
CA VAL A 113 5.09 -2.69 0.98
C VAL A 113 5.11 -1.96 2.31
N LEU A 114 4.20 -2.29 3.24
CA LEU A 114 4.15 -1.67 4.56
C LEU A 114 5.45 -1.89 5.33
N ILE A 115 5.96 -3.13 5.39
CA ILE A 115 7.22 -3.46 6.07
C ILE A 115 8.38 -2.66 5.47
N MET A 116 8.46 -2.56 4.14
CA MET A 116 9.52 -1.80 3.47
C MET A 116 9.46 -0.32 3.77
N VAL A 117 8.27 0.28 3.71
CA VAL A 117 8.10 1.70 3.98
C VAL A 117 8.48 2.01 5.42
N LEU A 118 8.03 1.19 6.37
CA LEU A 118 8.37 1.37 7.77
C LEU A 118 9.88 1.20 8.00
N ALA A 119 10.47 0.08 7.56
CA ALA A 119 11.90 -0.20 7.74
C ALA A 119 12.78 0.88 7.09
N GLY A 120 12.45 1.29 5.86
CA GLY A 120 13.17 2.32 5.14
C GLY A 120 13.03 3.73 5.72
N SER A 121 12.03 3.98 6.57
CA SER A 121 11.83 5.31 7.18
C SER A 121 12.64 5.51 8.46
N PHE A 122 13.13 4.44 9.08
CA PHE A 122 14.05 4.51 10.23
C PHE A 122 15.53 4.64 9.83
N GLU A 123 15.85 4.50 8.54
CA GLU A 123 17.24 4.47 8.07
C GLU A 123 18.02 5.78 8.33
N PRO A 124 17.48 6.98 8.07
CA PRO A 124 18.17 8.23 8.40
C PRO A 124 18.41 8.44 9.89
N ILE A 125 17.57 7.83 10.74
CA ILE A 125 17.60 8.00 12.20
C ILE A 125 18.60 7.03 12.84
N THR A 126 18.82 5.86 12.22
CA THR A 126 19.68 4.79 12.76
C THR A 126 21.12 4.85 12.26
N GLY A 127 21.49 5.87 11.48
CA GLY A 127 22.87 6.12 11.05
C GLY A 127 23.48 4.99 10.21
N GLY A 128 22.65 4.26 9.46
CA GLY A 128 23.11 3.17 8.60
C GLY A 128 23.07 1.76 9.20
N PHE A 129 22.47 1.56 10.38
CA PHE A 129 22.12 0.21 10.86
C PHE A 129 21.11 -0.51 9.92
N GLY A 130 20.48 0.23 8.99
CA GLY A 130 19.62 -0.25 7.91
C GLY A 130 20.26 -0.37 6.52
N THR A 131 21.58 -0.19 6.37
CA THR A 131 22.31 -0.26 5.07
C THR A 131 22.05 -1.56 4.30
N GLY A 132 21.73 -2.66 4.98
CA GLY A 132 21.31 -3.90 4.33
C GLY A 132 20.04 -3.75 3.48
N PHE A 133 19.03 -3.00 3.93
CA PHE A 133 17.73 -2.92 3.23
C PHE A 133 17.77 -2.08 1.94
N GLN A 134 18.59 -1.03 1.88
CA GLN A 134 18.78 -0.27 0.63
C GLN A 134 19.45 -1.14 -0.44
N GLN A 135 20.40 -2.00 -0.06
CA GLN A 135 21.04 -2.93 -1.00
C GLN A 135 20.04 -3.96 -1.57
N TYR A 136 19.03 -4.35 -0.79
CA TYR A 136 17.97 -5.25 -1.28
C TYR A 136 16.81 -4.53 -1.96
N THR A 137 16.72 -3.21 -1.92
CA THR A 137 15.62 -2.46 -2.56
C THR A 137 15.50 -2.77 -4.06
N PRO A 138 16.59 -2.78 -4.87
CA PRO A 138 16.53 -3.20 -6.27
C PRO A 138 16.13 -4.67 -6.44
N LEU A 139 16.66 -5.57 -5.60
CA LEU A 139 16.36 -7.00 -5.65
C LEU A 139 14.88 -7.26 -5.33
N ILE A 140 14.32 -6.51 -4.38
CA ILE A 140 12.94 -6.62 -3.93
C ILE A 140 11.96 -6.05 -4.97
N VAL A 141 12.26 -4.89 -5.56
CA VAL A 141 11.47 -4.35 -6.69
C VAL A 141 11.47 -5.37 -7.83
N THR A 142 12.62 -6.00 -8.08
CA THR A 142 12.75 -7.07 -9.08
C THR A 142 11.93 -8.30 -8.69
N VAL A 143 11.95 -8.73 -7.42
CA VAL A 143 11.15 -9.85 -6.92
C VAL A 143 9.66 -9.54 -7.06
N VAL A 144 9.17 -8.39 -6.61
CA VAL A 144 7.76 -7.98 -6.73
C VAL A 144 7.33 -7.93 -8.20
N ALA A 145 8.16 -7.35 -9.07
CA ALA A 145 7.92 -7.36 -10.52
C ALA A 145 7.85 -8.80 -11.07
N PHE A 146 8.76 -9.67 -10.64
CA PHE A 146 8.74 -11.10 -11.00
C PHE A 146 7.50 -11.82 -10.47
N THR A 147 7.06 -11.57 -9.24
CA THR A 147 5.85 -12.19 -8.67
C THR A 147 4.60 -11.75 -9.44
N ILE A 148 4.54 -10.47 -9.83
CA ILE A 148 3.48 -9.94 -10.69
C ILE A 148 3.50 -10.63 -12.05
N ILE A 149 4.66 -10.77 -12.70
CA ILE A 149 4.80 -11.47 -13.98
C ILE A 149 4.37 -12.93 -13.84
N ILE A 150 4.83 -13.65 -12.82
CA ILE A 150 4.46 -15.05 -12.58
C ILE A 150 2.95 -15.18 -12.33
N ALA A 151 2.35 -14.28 -11.55
CA ALA A 151 0.91 -14.28 -11.32
C ALA A 151 0.12 -14.04 -12.61
N ILE A 152 0.58 -13.13 -13.47
CA ILE A 152 0.00 -12.89 -14.80
C ILE A 152 0.12 -14.14 -15.67
N VAL A 153 1.31 -14.75 -15.75
CA VAL A 153 1.55 -15.96 -16.54
C VAL A 153 0.69 -17.13 -16.06
N MET A 154 0.63 -17.38 -14.74
CA MET A 154 -0.25 -18.41 -14.18
C MET A 154 -1.72 -18.11 -14.44
N GLY A 155 -2.14 -16.84 -14.40
CA GLY A 155 -3.49 -16.44 -14.76
C GLY A 155 -3.85 -16.71 -16.23
N VAL A 156 -2.92 -16.42 -17.14
CA VAL A 156 -3.07 -16.70 -18.58
C VAL A 156 -3.11 -18.22 -18.84
N LEU A 157 -2.24 -18.99 -18.18
CA LEU A 157 -2.20 -20.45 -18.32
C LEU A 157 -3.43 -21.14 -17.71
N ALA A 158 -3.91 -20.66 -16.56
CA ALA A 158 -5.14 -21.16 -15.94
C ALA A 158 -6.41 -20.77 -16.73
N GLY A 159 -6.34 -19.70 -17.52
CA GLY A 159 -7.37 -19.32 -18.49
C GLY A 159 -7.49 -20.27 -19.68
N GLN A 160 -6.39 -20.95 -20.07
CA GLN A 160 -6.40 -21.88 -21.22
C GLN A 160 -6.96 -23.28 -20.92
N ASP A 161 -6.99 -23.73 -19.66
CA ASP A 161 -7.44 -25.11 -19.35
C ASP A 161 -8.97 -25.27 -19.37
N LYS A 162 -9.72 -24.16 -19.54
CA LYS A 162 -11.19 -24.18 -19.71
C LYS A 162 -11.63 -24.42 -21.16
N ASP A 163 -10.71 -24.39 -22.12
CA ASP A 163 -10.95 -24.69 -23.53
C ASP A 163 -10.42 -26.08 -23.92
N LYS A 164 -10.72 -27.11 -23.13
CA LYS A 164 -10.73 -28.50 -23.63
C LYS A 164 -12.14 -28.79 -24.16
N PRO A 165 -12.39 -28.62 -25.48
CA PRO A 165 -13.71 -28.78 -26.04
C PRO A 165 -14.17 -30.23 -25.88
N LYS A 166 -15.31 -30.41 -25.22
CA LYS A 166 -16.49 -31.18 -25.66
C LYS A 166 -16.29 -32.54 -26.34
N PHE A 167 -15.13 -33.19 -26.28
CA PHE A 167 -14.92 -34.50 -26.90
C PHE A 167 -15.86 -35.53 -26.28
N LYS A 168 -16.07 -35.45 -24.97
CA LYS A 168 -17.02 -36.33 -24.26
C LYS A 168 -18.49 -36.03 -24.58
N GLU A 169 -18.84 -34.77 -24.90
CA GLU A 169 -20.20 -34.38 -25.33
C GLU A 169 -20.49 -34.73 -26.78
N ILE A 170 -19.48 -34.66 -27.66
CA ILE A 170 -19.57 -35.01 -29.10
C ILE A 170 -19.57 -36.54 -29.28
N VAL A 171 -18.78 -37.27 -28.49
CA VAL A 171 -18.62 -38.72 -28.63
C VAL A 171 -19.68 -39.51 -27.84
N SER A 172 -20.30 -38.89 -26.82
CA SER A 172 -21.44 -39.44 -26.06
C SER A 172 -22.60 -39.96 -26.94
N PRO A 173 -23.17 -39.16 -27.88
CA PRO A 173 -24.23 -39.64 -28.76
C PRO A 173 -23.74 -40.71 -29.74
N ILE A 174 -22.52 -40.59 -30.26
CA ILE A 174 -21.94 -41.54 -31.23
C ILE A 174 -21.69 -42.92 -30.59
N LEU A 175 -21.22 -42.96 -29.33
CA LEU A 175 -21.05 -44.21 -28.59
C LEU A 175 -22.38 -44.83 -28.19
N LYS A 176 -23.42 -44.02 -27.98
CA LYS A 176 -24.77 -44.50 -27.63
C LYS A 176 -25.44 -45.19 -28.84
N ASP A 177 -25.17 -44.71 -30.05
CA ASP A 177 -25.61 -45.34 -31.30
C ASP A 177 -24.78 -46.60 -31.65
N LEU A 178 -23.62 -46.79 -31.02
CA LEU A 178 -22.74 -47.95 -31.22
C LEU A 178 -22.97 -49.08 -30.19
N HIS A 179 -24.14 -49.12 -29.54
CA HIS A 179 -24.62 -50.32 -28.85
C HIS A 179 -24.96 -51.40 -29.89
N LEU A 180 -23.93 -52.10 -30.38
CA LEU A 180 -24.06 -53.49 -30.80
C LEU A 180 -24.62 -54.27 -29.59
N LYS A 181 -25.70 -55.01 -29.86
CA LYS A 181 -26.30 -56.00 -28.95
C LYS A 181 -25.25 -56.88 -28.29
#